data_AF-A0A1L3GIP8-F1
#
_entry.id   AF-A0A1L3GIP8-F1
#
_cell.length_a   1.000
_cell.length_b   1.000
_cell.length_c   1.000
_cell.angle_alpha   90.00
_cell.angle_beta   90.00
_cell.angle_gamma   90.00
#
_symmetry.space_group_name_H-M   'P 1'
#
loop_
_entity.id
_entity.type
_entity.pdbx_description
1 polymer ?
#
loop_
_entity_poly.entity_id
_entity_poly.type
_entity_poly.pdbx_seq_one_letter_code
_entity_poly.pdbx_strand_id
1 'polypeptide(L)'
;MAYLCWWLHTTFGKRENLMNSLRTQPAAKRKNVWLWTAASLLLLGMLALTHDIIITHILAYRICKAGPQPKTFIKKTVDYPESIYWEDNIYPGFDGEDRLLMIRNYLDGVHLKTMALNGPDGTIHVYTATEEDWQARRGEPNYFDRLNTEAKAIAERGTTFTREAMPRTNYSVILSPAPLTSFQRRYLWSDEVRITDNKTDEVIAYNRRLMRRWYMIMPDIAFGNRYYSPEVMCGYDGFERFDEDVVSGHARKFFPSKHRELLNQRIYRKSKEVF
;
A
#
# COMPACT_ATOMS: atom_id res chain seq x y z
N MET A 1 32.65 8.58 -46.37
CA MET A 1 31.88 7.44 -46.94
C MET A 1 32.68 6.14 -47.13
N ALA A 2 34.01 6.11 -46.94
CA ALA A 2 34.81 4.87 -47.15
C ALA A 2 34.86 3.90 -45.94
N TYR A 3 34.66 4.38 -44.70
CA TYR A 3 34.79 3.55 -43.50
C TYR A 3 33.59 2.65 -43.18
N LEU A 4 32.38 2.99 -43.66
CA LEU A 4 31.18 2.16 -43.47
C LEU A 4 31.16 0.92 -44.39
N CYS A 5 31.80 0.98 -45.56
CA CYS A 5 31.86 -0.16 -46.48
C CYS A 5 32.81 -1.28 -45.99
N TRP A 6 33.90 -0.92 -45.29
CA TRP A 6 34.86 -1.91 -44.78
C TRP A 6 34.35 -2.66 -43.54
N TRP A 7 33.51 -2.01 -42.72
CA TRP A 7 32.90 -2.65 -41.55
C TRP A 7 31.79 -3.64 -41.90
N LEU A 8 31.03 -3.37 -42.97
CA LEU A 8 30.00 -4.29 -43.48
C LEU A 8 30.61 -5.55 -44.12
N HIS A 9 31.74 -5.44 -44.82
CA HIS A 9 32.39 -6.60 -45.45
C HIS A 9 33.05 -7.56 -44.45
N THR A 10 33.63 -7.03 -43.36
CA THR A 10 34.31 -7.84 -42.33
C THR A 10 33.34 -8.52 -41.36
N THR A 11 32.14 -7.94 -41.16
CA THR A 11 31.09 -8.53 -40.31
C THR A 11 30.25 -9.58 -41.06
N PHE A 12 30.01 -9.42 -42.37
CA PHE A 12 29.30 -10.42 -43.17
C PHE A 12 30.14 -11.69 -43.45
N GLY A 13 31.42 -11.54 -43.83
CA GLY A 13 32.30 -12.70 -44.09
C GLY A 13 32.56 -13.57 -42.85
N LYS A 14 32.49 -12.98 -41.64
CA LYS A 14 32.62 -13.72 -40.38
C LYS A 14 31.35 -14.51 -40.03
N ARG A 15 30.17 -14.04 -40.46
CA ARG A 15 28.87 -14.71 -40.26
C ARG A 15 28.72 -15.94 -41.16
N GLU A 16 29.19 -15.87 -42.41
CA GLU A 16 29.17 -17.01 -43.35
C GLU A 16 30.12 -18.14 -42.91
N ASN A 17 31.31 -17.80 -42.42
CA ASN A 17 32.26 -18.78 -41.90
C ASN A 17 31.76 -19.48 -40.62
N LEU A 18 31.02 -18.77 -39.76
CA LEU A 18 30.40 -19.38 -38.57
C LEU A 18 29.25 -20.32 -38.95
N MET A 19 28.42 -19.93 -39.93
CA MET A 19 27.32 -20.77 -40.42
C MET A 19 27.79 -21.99 -41.21
N ASN A 20 28.89 -21.90 -41.97
CA ASN A 20 29.50 -23.02 -42.68
C ASN A 20 30.25 -23.98 -41.75
N SER A 21 30.95 -23.48 -40.73
CA SER A 21 31.59 -24.32 -39.69
C SER A 21 30.56 -25.11 -38.87
N LEU A 22 29.39 -24.53 -38.60
CA LEU A 22 28.28 -25.26 -37.97
C LEU A 22 27.67 -26.34 -38.88
N ARG A 23 27.88 -26.28 -40.19
CA ARG A 23 27.30 -27.21 -41.19
C ARG A 23 28.14 -28.47 -41.39
N THR A 24 29.44 -28.42 -41.10
CA THR A 24 30.40 -29.52 -41.27
C THR A 24 30.62 -30.36 -40.01
N GLN A 25 29.98 -30.03 -38.89
CA GLN A 25 30.02 -30.85 -37.69
C GLN A 25 29.08 -32.06 -37.81
N PRO A 26 29.46 -33.24 -37.29
CA PRO A 26 28.62 -34.43 -37.34
C PRO A 26 27.27 -34.15 -36.67
N ALA A 27 26.17 -34.66 -37.25
CA ALA A 27 24.80 -34.33 -36.86
C ALA A 27 24.52 -34.45 -35.35
N ALA A 28 25.19 -35.39 -34.66
CA ALA A 28 25.12 -35.55 -33.20
C ALA A 28 25.69 -34.34 -32.43
N LYS A 29 26.81 -33.77 -32.88
CA LYS A 29 27.46 -32.61 -32.25
C LYS A 29 26.64 -31.33 -32.46
N ARG A 30 25.99 -31.19 -33.63
CA ARG A 30 25.06 -30.09 -33.94
C ARG A 30 23.79 -30.15 -33.08
N LYS A 31 23.23 -31.36 -32.85
CA LYS A 31 22.11 -31.58 -31.93
C LYS A 31 22.46 -31.21 -30.50
N ASN A 32 23.65 -31.58 -30.02
CA ASN A 32 24.12 -31.22 -28.68
C ASN A 32 24.26 -29.70 -28.50
N VAL A 33 24.87 -28.99 -29.44
CA VAL A 33 25.00 -27.51 -29.37
C VAL A 33 23.63 -26.82 -29.37
N TRP A 34 22.69 -27.27 -30.21
CA TRP A 34 21.33 -26.72 -30.23
C TRP A 34 20.58 -26.98 -28.92
N LEU A 35 20.71 -28.19 -28.34
CA LEU A 35 20.12 -28.54 -27.05
C LEU A 35 20.65 -27.63 -25.93
N TRP A 36 21.97 -27.42 -25.84
CA TRP A 36 22.58 -26.52 -24.84
C TRP A 36 22.19 -25.06 -25.05
N THR A 37 22.04 -24.62 -26.30
CA THR A 37 21.60 -23.25 -26.61
C THR A 37 20.14 -23.05 -26.20
N ALA A 38 19.27 -24.00 -26.52
CA ALA A 38 17.87 -23.98 -26.11
C ALA A 38 17.73 -24.03 -24.58
N ALA A 39 18.49 -24.90 -23.90
CA ALA A 39 18.54 -24.96 -22.44
C ALA A 39 19.03 -23.66 -21.82
N SER A 40 20.06 -23.02 -22.39
CA SER A 40 20.57 -21.73 -21.91
C SER A 40 19.56 -20.60 -22.09
N LEU A 41 18.87 -20.55 -23.24
CA LEU A 41 17.81 -19.57 -23.48
C LEU A 41 16.63 -19.78 -22.56
N LEU A 42 16.25 -21.03 -22.27
CA LEU A 42 15.19 -21.35 -21.32
C LEU A 42 15.58 -20.92 -19.90
N LEU A 43 16.82 -21.20 -19.49
CA LEU A 43 17.35 -20.76 -18.19
C LEU A 43 17.35 -19.22 -18.07
N LEU A 44 17.85 -18.51 -19.09
CA LEU A 44 17.85 -17.04 -19.12
C LEU A 44 16.43 -16.47 -19.13
N GLY A 45 15.50 -17.10 -19.85
CA GLY A 45 14.08 -16.73 -19.85
C GLY A 45 13.46 -16.90 -18.46
N MET A 46 13.69 -18.04 -17.80
CA MET A 46 13.22 -18.28 -16.43
C MET A 46 13.83 -17.28 -15.44
N LEU A 47 15.13 -16.98 -15.57
CA LEU A 47 15.79 -16.00 -14.72
C LEU A 47 15.21 -14.61 -14.97
N ALA A 48 14.98 -14.21 -16.21
CA ALA A 48 14.34 -12.93 -16.55
C ALA A 48 12.93 -12.81 -15.97
N LEU A 49 12.17 -13.91 -15.92
CA LEU A 49 10.81 -13.93 -15.35
C LEU A 49 10.77 -13.98 -13.82
N THR A 50 11.87 -14.39 -13.17
CA THR A 50 11.92 -14.60 -11.70
C THR A 50 12.97 -13.76 -10.98
N HIS A 51 13.72 -12.93 -11.71
CA HIS A 51 14.78 -12.07 -11.14
C HIS A 51 14.23 -11.12 -10.08
N ASP A 52 13.00 -10.65 -10.28
CA ASP A 52 12.27 -9.76 -9.41
C ASP A 52 11.98 -10.41 -8.05
N ILE A 53 11.71 -11.72 -7.99
CA ILE A 53 11.56 -12.47 -6.73
C ILE A 53 12.86 -12.38 -5.92
N ILE A 54 13.99 -12.72 -6.56
CA ILE A 54 15.31 -12.72 -5.91
C ILE A 54 15.66 -11.31 -5.43
N ILE A 55 15.53 -10.31 -6.29
CA ILE A 55 15.85 -8.90 -5.94
C ILE A 55 14.95 -8.40 -4.81
N THR A 56 13.66 -8.69 -4.86
CA THR A 56 12.69 -8.30 -3.82
C THR A 56 13.10 -8.81 -2.45
N HIS A 57 13.44 -10.11 -2.33
CA HIS A 57 13.85 -10.69 -1.06
C HIS A 57 15.19 -10.14 -0.56
N ILE A 58 16.17 -9.91 -1.44
CA ILE A 58 17.47 -9.32 -1.08
C ILE A 58 17.28 -7.88 -0.56
N LEU A 59 16.49 -7.07 -1.28
CA LEU A 59 16.22 -5.68 -0.90
C LEU A 59 15.44 -5.62 0.41
N ALA A 60 14.38 -6.42 0.55
CA ALA A 60 13.59 -6.49 1.76
C ALA A 60 14.47 -6.88 2.96
N TYR A 61 15.26 -7.94 2.86
CA TYR A 61 16.18 -8.34 3.92
C TYR A 61 17.13 -7.20 4.35
N ARG A 62 17.70 -6.48 3.39
CA ARG A 62 18.61 -5.35 3.69
C ARG A 62 17.86 -4.21 4.40
N ILE A 63 16.70 -3.80 3.90
CA ILE A 63 15.93 -2.69 4.46
C ILE A 63 15.38 -3.06 5.84
N CYS A 64 14.82 -4.26 6.00
CA CYS A 64 14.26 -4.72 7.27
C CYS A 64 15.33 -4.91 8.35
N LYS A 65 16.60 -5.14 7.98
CA LYS A 65 17.71 -5.22 8.95
C LYS A 65 18.39 -3.89 9.22
N ALA A 66 18.39 -2.96 8.27
CA ALA A 66 19.04 -1.65 8.42
C ALA A 66 18.32 -0.76 9.45
N GLY A 67 19.09 0.03 10.20
CA GLY A 67 18.56 1.05 11.11
C GLY A 67 18.31 2.40 10.38
N PRO A 68 17.25 3.15 10.75
CA PRO A 68 16.14 2.77 11.60
C PRO A 68 15.26 1.77 10.84
N GLN A 69 15.08 0.58 11.42
CA GLN A 69 14.22 -0.45 10.85
C GLN A 69 12.79 0.12 10.67
N PRO A 70 11.95 -0.49 9.83
CA PRO A 70 10.50 -0.43 10.01
C PRO A 70 10.12 -1.14 11.33
N LYS A 71 10.66 -0.67 12.45
CA LYS A 71 10.27 -1.08 13.79
C LYS A 71 9.08 -0.23 14.13
N THR A 72 7.93 -0.86 14.04
CA THR A 72 6.74 -0.44 14.76
C THR A 72 7.14 -0.04 16.18
N PHE A 73 6.75 1.16 16.58
CA PHE A 73 7.01 1.72 17.89
C PHE A 73 5.71 2.25 18.46
N ILE A 74 5.44 1.90 19.71
CA ILE A 74 4.31 2.41 20.48
C ILE A 74 4.89 2.90 21.81
N LYS A 75 4.91 4.22 22.00
CA LYS A 75 5.33 4.87 23.25
C LYS A 75 4.22 4.79 24.30
N LYS A 76 2.98 5.00 23.86
CA LYS A 76 1.78 4.99 24.71
C LYS A 76 0.56 4.58 23.90
N THR A 77 -0.44 4.03 24.58
CA THR A 77 -1.80 3.81 24.08
C THR A 77 -2.73 4.91 24.62
N VAL A 78 -3.83 5.16 23.93
CA VAL A 78 -4.77 6.25 24.18
C VAL A 78 -6.18 5.67 24.08
N ASP A 79 -6.84 5.49 25.23
CA ASP A 79 -8.18 4.91 25.26
C ASP A 79 -9.28 5.94 24.95
N TYR A 80 -9.04 7.21 25.24
CA TYR A 80 -9.99 8.32 25.08
C TYR A 80 -9.33 9.48 24.33
N PRO A 81 -9.22 9.40 22.99
CA PRO A 81 -8.57 10.45 22.22
C PRO A 81 -9.38 11.75 22.17
N GLU A 82 -10.69 11.69 22.34
CA GLU A 82 -11.71 12.75 22.17
C GLU A 82 -11.77 13.37 20.78
N SER A 83 -10.63 13.75 20.19
CA SER A 83 -10.53 14.32 18.85
C SER A 83 -9.30 13.82 18.09
N ILE A 84 -9.52 13.38 16.85
CA ILE A 84 -8.45 12.89 15.96
C ILE A 84 -8.57 13.54 14.58
N TYR A 85 -7.43 13.86 13.99
CA TYR A 85 -7.30 14.16 12.57
C TYR A 85 -6.63 12.98 11.86
N TRP A 86 -7.30 12.35 10.88
CA TRP A 86 -6.68 11.39 9.97
C TRP A 86 -6.33 12.05 8.64
N GLU A 87 -5.09 11.81 8.20
CA GLU A 87 -4.59 12.24 6.91
C GLU A 87 -4.09 11.05 6.12
N ASP A 88 -4.66 10.88 4.93
CA ASP A 88 -4.20 9.92 3.94
C ASP A 88 -3.48 10.64 2.80
N ASN A 89 -2.16 10.48 2.75
CA ASN A 89 -1.30 10.99 1.69
C ASN A 89 -0.87 9.92 0.69
N ILE A 90 -1.43 8.71 0.79
CA ILE A 90 -1.14 7.62 -0.16
C ILE A 90 -2.26 7.52 -1.17
N TYR A 91 -3.49 7.58 -0.68
CA TYR A 91 -4.67 7.71 -1.50
C TYR A 91 -5.09 9.18 -1.47
N PRO A 92 -5.70 9.72 -2.52
CA PRO A 92 -6.11 11.12 -2.58
C PRO A 92 -7.22 11.39 -1.56
N GLY A 93 -6.88 11.43 -0.27
CA GLY A 93 -7.79 11.58 0.86
C GLY A 93 -8.93 10.56 0.94
N PHE A 94 -9.83 10.86 1.87
CA PHE A 94 -11.08 10.17 2.14
C PHE A 94 -12.20 10.79 1.30
N ASP A 95 -12.73 10.03 0.33
CA ASP A 95 -13.92 10.45 -0.41
C ASP A 95 -15.21 10.27 0.42
N GLY A 96 -16.38 10.68 -0.11
CA GLY A 96 -17.63 10.67 0.65
C GLY A 96 -18.00 9.31 1.27
N GLU A 97 -17.78 8.22 0.53
CA GLU A 97 -18.07 6.87 1.03
C GLU A 97 -17.02 6.40 2.03
N ASP A 98 -15.74 6.74 1.81
CA ASP A 98 -14.67 6.47 2.79
C ASP A 98 -14.96 7.18 4.12
N ARG A 99 -15.41 8.44 4.07
CA ARG A 99 -15.76 9.22 5.27
C ARG A 99 -16.96 8.63 6.01
N LEU A 100 -17.98 8.13 5.31
CA LEU A 100 -19.11 7.43 5.94
C LEU A 100 -18.66 6.16 6.67
N LEU A 101 -17.71 5.41 6.08
CA LEU A 101 -17.13 4.24 6.74
C LEU A 101 -16.35 4.64 8.00
N MET A 102 -15.55 5.70 7.93
CA MET A 102 -14.81 6.21 9.08
C MET A 102 -15.76 6.62 10.22
N ILE A 103 -16.85 7.34 9.91
CA ILE A 103 -17.86 7.75 10.90
C ILE A 103 -18.46 6.54 11.59
N ARG A 104 -18.90 5.53 10.83
CA ARG A 104 -19.52 4.31 11.36
C ARG A 104 -18.60 3.50 12.28
N ASN A 105 -17.31 3.50 11.98
CA ASN A 105 -16.36 2.59 12.62
C ASN A 105 -15.65 3.21 13.82
N TYR A 106 -15.42 4.53 13.80
CA TYR A 106 -14.56 5.20 14.78
C TYR A 106 -15.27 6.29 15.58
N LEU A 107 -16.21 7.01 14.99
CA LEU A 107 -16.81 8.20 15.63
C LEU A 107 -17.99 7.82 16.52
N ASP A 108 -17.71 7.29 17.70
CA ASP A 108 -18.72 6.75 18.62
C ASP A 108 -19.41 7.80 19.52
N GLY A 109 -18.88 9.03 19.58
CA GLY A 109 -19.42 10.10 20.43
C GLY A 109 -19.12 9.94 21.93
N VAL A 110 -18.41 8.87 22.33
CA VAL A 110 -18.03 8.57 23.72
C VAL A 110 -16.53 8.73 23.89
N HIS A 111 -15.75 7.93 23.16
CA HIS A 111 -14.29 7.94 23.19
C HIS A 111 -13.73 8.91 22.13
N LEU A 112 -14.34 8.91 20.95
CA LEU A 112 -14.04 9.83 19.86
C LEU A 112 -15.28 10.68 19.56
N LYS A 113 -15.20 11.96 19.90
CA LYS A 113 -16.29 12.94 19.76
C LYS A 113 -16.13 13.81 18.52
N THR A 114 -14.89 13.97 18.06
CA THR A 114 -14.58 14.78 16.87
C THR A 114 -13.59 14.05 15.98
N MET A 115 -13.88 14.01 14.69
CA MET A 115 -13.00 13.39 13.69
C MET A 115 -12.85 14.31 12.49
N ALA A 116 -11.61 14.59 12.12
CA ALA A 116 -11.26 15.37 10.94
C ALA A 116 -10.59 14.46 9.90
N LEU A 117 -10.98 14.56 8.63
CA LEU A 117 -10.50 13.73 7.53
C LEU A 117 -10.12 14.61 6.34
N ASN A 118 -8.96 14.39 5.71
CA ASN A 118 -8.62 15.08 4.47
C ASN A 118 -9.40 14.53 3.27
N GLY A 119 -9.92 15.40 2.42
CA GLY A 119 -10.55 15.06 1.15
C GLY A 119 -9.53 14.98 0.00
N PRO A 120 -9.94 14.45 -1.17
CA PRO A 120 -9.09 14.37 -2.36
C PRO A 120 -8.60 15.71 -2.90
N ASP A 121 -9.38 16.75 -2.65
CA ASP A 121 -9.14 18.14 -3.03
C ASP A 121 -8.32 18.91 -1.96
N GLY A 122 -7.93 18.25 -0.87
CA GLY A 122 -7.25 18.87 0.26
C GLY A 122 -8.18 19.56 1.26
N THR A 123 -9.51 19.56 1.02
CA THR A 123 -10.49 20.07 1.97
C THR A 123 -10.52 19.18 3.21
N ILE A 124 -10.53 19.75 4.41
CA ILE A 124 -10.66 18.98 5.65
C ILE A 124 -12.14 18.91 6.04
N HIS A 125 -12.65 17.70 6.20
CA HIS A 125 -14.02 17.44 6.66
C HIS A 125 -14.01 17.09 8.13
N VAL A 126 -14.73 17.86 8.95
CA VAL A 126 -14.81 17.69 10.41
C VAL A 126 -16.21 17.24 10.79
N TYR A 127 -16.26 16.15 11.53
CA TYR A 127 -17.48 15.51 12.01
C TYR A 127 -17.50 15.50 13.53
N THR A 128 -18.70 15.66 14.10
CA THR A 128 -18.93 15.55 15.54
C THR A 128 -20.08 14.62 15.81
N ALA A 129 -19.94 13.82 16.87
CA ALA A 129 -20.99 12.92 17.33
C ALA A 129 -21.06 12.89 18.85
N THR A 130 -22.21 12.47 19.32
CA THR A 130 -22.55 12.20 20.71
C THR A 130 -23.05 10.76 20.82
N GLU A 131 -23.13 10.21 22.04
CA GLU A 131 -23.65 8.84 22.23
C GLU A 131 -25.10 8.72 21.73
N GLU A 132 -25.88 9.80 21.84
CA GLU A 132 -27.28 9.87 21.43
C GLU A 132 -27.48 9.83 19.92
N ASP A 133 -26.46 10.12 19.13
CA ASP A 133 -26.53 10.00 17.67
C ASP A 133 -26.59 8.51 17.23
N TRP A 134 -26.21 7.58 18.10
CA TRP A 134 -26.12 6.14 17.81
C TRP A 134 -27.20 5.34 18.54
N GLN A 135 -28.29 5.04 17.84
CA GLN A 135 -29.42 4.31 18.39
C GLN A 135 -29.47 2.85 17.95
N ALA A 136 -28.77 2.49 16.87
CA ALA A 136 -28.73 1.12 16.36
C ALA A 136 -28.07 0.17 17.38
N ARG A 137 -28.79 -0.88 17.81
CA ARG A 137 -28.25 -1.89 18.73
C ARG A 137 -27.98 -3.20 18.01
N ARG A 138 -26.83 -3.81 18.33
CA ARG A 138 -26.41 -5.08 17.72
C ARG A 138 -27.41 -6.18 18.08
N GLY A 139 -27.84 -6.93 17.07
CA GLY A 139 -28.83 -8.01 17.22
C GLY A 139 -30.26 -7.60 16.85
N GLU A 140 -30.52 -6.31 16.62
CA GLU A 140 -31.79 -5.86 16.08
C GLU A 140 -31.92 -6.16 14.58
N PRO A 141 -33.14 -6.38 14.07
CA PRO A 141 -33.41 -6.40 12.64
C PRO A 141 -32.93 -5.11 11.98
N ASN A 142 -32.37 -5.22 10.77
CA ASN A 142 -31.90 -4.08 9.98
C ASN A 142 -30.82 -3.21 10.67
N TYR A 143 -30.06 -3.78 11.61
CA TYR A 143 -28.98 -3.10 12.33
C TYR A 143 -28.04 -2.30 11.40
N PHE A 144 -27.59 -2.90 10.31
CA PHE A 144 -26.67 -2.24 9.38
C PHE A 144 -27.31 -1.08 8.61
N ASP A 145 -28.59 -1.18 8.26
CA ASP A 145 -29.30 -0.11 7.55
C ASP A 145 -29.53 1.08 8.47
N ARG A 146 -29.90 0.84 9.74
CA ARG A 146 -30.03 1.88 10.76
C ARG A 146 -28.70 2.58 11.02
N LEU A 147 -27.63 1.80 11.22
CA LEU A 147 -26.28 2.33 11.43
C LEU A 147 -25.82 3.21 10.24
N ASN A 148 -26.16 2.81 9.00
CA ASN A 148 -25.87 3.61 7.81
C ASN A 148 -26.66 4.93 7.79
N THR A 149 -27.93 4.91 8.15
CA THR A 149 -28.77 6.12 8.23
C THR A 149 -28.25 7.08 9.29
N GLU A 150 -27.92 6.58 10.48
CA GLU A 150 -27.37 7.37 11.58
C GLU A 150 -26.03 8.03 11.19
N ALA A 151 -25.13 7.27 10.56
CA ALA A 151 -23.86 7.80 10.07
C ALA A 151 -24.02 8.88 8.99
N LYS A 152 -25.01 8.73 8.10
CA LYS A 152 -25.33 9.75 7.09
C LYS A 152 -25.81 11.04 7.74
N ALA A 153 -26.69 10.95 8.74
CA ALA A 153 -27.15 12.12 9.48
C ALA A 153 -25.98 12.86 10.17
N ILE A 154 -25.02 12.12 10.75
CA ILE A 154 -23.78 12.72 11.30
C ILE A 154 -22.96 13.40 10.19
N ALA A 155 -22.80 12.73 9.05
CA ALA A 155 -22.02 13.25 7.92
C ALA A 155 -22.62 14.54 7.32
N GLU A 156 -23.94 14.63 7.25
CA GLU A 156 -24.67 15.81 6.75
C GLU A 156 -24.47 17.06 7.63
N ARG A 157 -24.23 16.86 8.93
CA ARG A 157 -23.90 17.94 9.89
C ARG A 157 -22.41 18.31 9.88
N GLY A 158 -21.60 17.62 9.08
CA GLY A 158 -20.17 17.86 8.97
C GLY A 158 -19.85 19.26 8.45
N THR A 159 -18.70 19.79 8.86
CA THR A 159 -18.20 21.11 8.43
C THR A 159 -16.91 20.95 7.65
N THR A 160 -16.59 21.93 6.80
CA THR A 160 -15.38 21.91 5.98
C THR A 160 -14.44 23.05 6.35
N PHE A 161 -13.14 22.77 6.28
CA PHE A 161 -12.07 23.71 6.60
C PHE A 161 -10.91 23.57 5.63
N THR A 162 -10.05 24.58 5.58
CA THR A 162 -8.67 24.39 5.12
C THR A 162 -7.83 23.80 6.25
N ARG A 163 -6.65 23.27 5.92
CA ARG A 163 -5.73 22.68 6.91
C ARG A 163 -5.32 23.66 8.00
N GLU A 164 -5.15 24.94 7.65
CA GLU A 164 -4.72 26.00 8.57
C GLU A 164 -5.87 26.52 9.45
N ALA A 165 -7.10 26.42 8.96
CA ALA A 165 -8.29 26.94 9.63
C ALA A 165 -8.99 25.91 10.53
N MET A 166 -8.62 24.62 10.42
CA MET A 166 -9.29 23.56 11.17
C MET A 166 -9.03 23.69 12.68
N PRO A 167 -10.01 23.38 13.54
CA PRO A 167 -9.79 23.32 14.98
C PRO A 167 -8.69 22.31 15.34
N ARG A 168 -7.85 22.65 16.33
CA ARG A 168 -6.78 21.74 16.80
C ARG A 168 -7.41 20.50 17.44
N THR A 169 -7.08 19.33 16.91
CA THR A 169 -7.44 18.03 17.51
C THR A 169 -6.40 17.61 18.55
N ASN A 170 -6.76 16.70 19.44
CA ASN A 170 -5.84 16.15 20.44
C ASN A 170 -4.76 15.27 19.81
N TYR A 171 -5.10 14.53 18.75
CA TYR A 171 -4.17 13.64 18.05
C TYR A 171 -4.27 13.78 16.54
N SER A 172 -3.18 13.40 15.86
CA SER A 172 -3.12 13.28 14.40
C SER A 172 -2.60 11.89 14.02
N VAL A 173 -3.25 11.26 13.05
CA VAL A 173 -2.84 10.00 12.43
C VAL A 173 -2.56 10.28 10.96
N ILE A 174 -1.29 10.24 10.58
CA ILE A 174 -0.86 10.59 9.22
C ILE A 174 -0.29 9.34 8.56
N LEU A 175 -0.91 8.92 7.46
CA LEU A 175 -0.41 7.89 6.56
C LEU A 175 0.32 8.56 5.40
N SER A 176 1.56 8.17 5.15
CA SER A 176 2.36 8.72 4.06
C SER A 176 3.27 7.68 3.40
N PRO A 177 3.63 7.85 2.12
CA PRO A 177 4.64 7.01 1.48
C PRO A 177 5.96 7.14 2.23
N ALA A 178 6.59 6.00 2.56
CA ALA A 178 7.91 5.99 3.16
C ALA A 178 8.98 6.01 2.05
N PRO A 179 10.08 6.75 2.25
CA PRO A 179 11.05 6.98 1.19
C PRO A 179 11.76 5.67 0.80
N LEU A 180 11.74 5.39 -0.50
CA LEU A 180 12.48 4.32 -1.16
C LEU A 180 13.26 4.91 -2.34
N THR A 181 14.44 4.36 -2.63
CA THR A 181 15.19 4.75 -3.83
C THR A 181 14.42 4.39 -5.09
N SER A 182 14.70 5.06 -6.20
CA SER A 182 14.05 4.78 -7.49
C SER A 182 14.26 3.33 -7.97
N PHE A 183 15.33 2.67 -7.54
CA PHE A 183 15.55 1.24 -7.80
C PHE A 183 14.65 0.37 -6.91
N GLN A 184 14.60 0.65 -5.60
CA GLN A 184 13.78 -0.11 -4.65
C GLN A 184 12.29 -0.05 -4.98
N ARG A 185 11.79 1.14 -5.40
CA ARG A 185 10.38 1.34 -5.79
C ARG A 185 9.91 0.48 -6.95
N ARG A 186 10.81 -0.14 -7.72
CA ARG A 186 10.42 -1.09 -8.79
C ARG A 186 9.93 -2.42 -8.23
N TYR A 187 10.40 -2.81 -7.05
CA TYR A 187 10.17 -4.12 -6.44
C TYR A 187 9.36 -4.05 -5.15
N LEU A 188 9.41 -2.90 -4.48
CA LEU A 188 8.88 -2.71 -3.13
C LEU A 188 7.95 -1.49 -3.08
N TRP A 189 7.05 -1.53 -2.10
CA TRP A 189 6.26 -0.41 -1.63
C TRP A 189 6.53 -0.21 -0.14
N SER A 190 6.58 1.04 0.31
CA SER A 190 6.75 1.34 1.72
C SER A 190 5.87 2.51 2.11
N ASP A 191 5.25 2.39 3.27
CA ASP A 191 4.46 3.44 3.87
C ASP A 191 4.73 3.55 5.36
N GLU A 192 4.29 4.66 5.94
CA GLU A 192 4.38 4.94 7.36
C GLU A 192 3.07 5.54 7.85
N VAL A 193 2.53 4.94 8.92
CA VAL A 193 1.52 5.56 9.77
C VAL A 193 2.24 6.19 10.95
N ARG A 194 1.97 7.46 11.22
CA ARG A 194 2.52 8.20 12.35
C ARG A 194 1.40 8.80 13.18
N ILE A 195 1.40 8.50 14.48
CA ILE A 195 0.43 9.02 15.45
C ILE A 195 1.15 10.04 16.33
N THR A 196 0.63 11.25 16.35
CA THR A 196 1.21 12.40 17.07
C THR A 196 0.22 12.88 18.12
N ASP A 197 0.70 13.12 19.33
CA ASP A 197 -0.03 13.90 20.33
C ASP A 197 0.14 15.37 20.01
N ASN A 198 -0.93 16.02 19.59
CA ASN A 198 -0.89 17.41 19.18
C ASN A 198 -0.84 18.37 20.36
N LYS A 199 -0.96 17.93 21.62
CA LYS A 199 -0.75 18.81 22.79
C LYS A 199 0.73 18.99 23.08
N THR A 200 1.51 17.91 22.92
CA THR A 200 2.95 17.89 23.19
C THR A 200 3.80 17.94 21.93
N ASP A 201 3.18 17.84 20.75
CA ASP A 201 3.83 17.70 19.44
C ASP A 201 4.81 16.51 19.37
N GLU A 202 4.56 15.47 20.16
CA GLU A 202 5.40 14.28 20.23
C GLU A 202 4.80 13.15 19.38
N VAL A 203 5.67 12.43 18.66
CA VAL A 203 5.29 11.17 18.01
C VAL A 203 5.16 10.08 19.07
N ILE A 204 3.94 9.60 19.25
CA ILE A 204 3.60 8.63 20.29
C ILE A 204 3.54 7.20 19.78
N ALA A 205 3.34 7.04 18.47
CA ALA A 205 3.46 5.75 17.82
C ALA A 205 3.80 5.95 16.34
N TYR A 206 4.56 5.03 15.75
CA TYR A 206 4.67 4.95 14.30
C TYR A 206 4.81 3.50 13.85
N ASN A 207 4.30 3.21 12.67
CA ASN A 207 4.46 1.92 12.01
C ASN A 207 4.86 2.17 10.57
N ARG A 208 6.12 1.87 10.26
CA ARG A 208 6.60 1.82 8.89
C ARG A 208 6.50 0.39 8.39
N ARG A 209 5.95 0.21 7.19
CA ARG A 209 5.77 -1.11 6.59
C ARG A 209 6.53 -1.19 5.28
N LEU A 210 6.97 -2.39 4.96
CA LEU A 210 7.57 -2.72 3.67
C LEU A 210 6.77 -3.87 3.05
N MET A 211 6.25 -3.65 1.85
CA MET A 211 5.46 -4.62 1.10
C MET A 211 6.13 -4.90 -0.23
N ARG A 212 5.95 -6.11 -0.77
CA ARG A 212 6.38 -6.42 -2.13
C ARG A 212 5.38 -5.90 -3.15
N ARG A 213 5.89 -5.43 -4.28
CA ARG A 213 5.07 -5.34 -5.50
C ARG A 213 4.82 -6.75 -6.04
N TRP A 214 3.79 -6.89 -6.86
CA TRP A 214 3.50 -8.16 -7.51
C TRP A 214 4.64 -8.56 -8.44
N TYR A 215 4.94 -9.86 -8.45
CA TYR A 215 5.97 -10.40 -9.32
C TYR A 215 5.51 -10.37 -10.79
N MET A 216 6.45 -10.19 -11.71
CA MET A 216 6.18 -10.17 -13.15
C MET A 216 5.53 -11.46 -13.66
N ILE A 217 5.86 -12.62 -13.06
CA ILE A 217 5.30 -13.92 -13.42
C ILE A 217 3.91 -14.17 -12.82
N MET A 218 3.52 -13.41 -11.80
CA MET A 218 2.21 -13.48 -11.17
C MET A 218 1.66 -12.05 -10.96
N PRO A 219 1.36 -11.33 -12.05
CA PRO A 219 0.62 -10.08 -11.93
C PRO A 219 -0.74 -10.39 -11.32
N ASP A 220 -1.26 -9.49 -10.48
CA ASP A 220 -2.49 -9.71 -9.71
C ASP A 220 -3.79 -9.72 -10.55
N ILE A 221 -3.74 -10.26 -11.77
CA ILE A 221 -4.90 -10.37 -12.66
C ILE A 221 -5.93 -11.34 -12.04
N ALA A 222 -5.48 -12.34 -11.27
CA ALA A 222 -6.32 -13.40 -10.70
C ALA A 222 -6.87 -13.12 -9.29
N PHE A 223 -6.22 -12.28 -8.46
CA PHE A 223 -6.61 -12.08 -7.05
C PHE A 223 -7.07 -10.65 -6.73
N GLY A 224 -7.59 -9.95 -7.73
CA GLY A 224 -8.33 -8.71 -7.52
C GLY A 224 -7.60 -7.44 -7.94
N ASN A 225 -6.52 -7.55 -8.72
CA ASN A 225 -5.77 -6.44 -9.29
C ASN A 225 -5.32 -5.46 -8.20
N ARG A 226 -4.29 -5.75 -7.40
CA ARG A 226 -3.76 -4.87 -6.35
C ARG A 226 -2.41 -4.28 -6.77
N TYR A 227 -2.03 -3.14 -6.17
CA TYR A 227 -0.78 -2.43 -6.52
C TYR A 227 0.46 -3.10 -5.90
N TYR A 228 0.29 -3.63 -4.69
CA TYR A 228 1.28 -4.40 -3.95
C TYR A 228 0.58 -5.55 -3.22
N SER A 229 1.37 -6.52 -2.75
CA SER A 229 0.86 -7.61 -1.93
C SER A 229 0.50 -7.08 -0.55
N PRO A 230 -0.72 -7.34 -0.03
CA PRO A 230 -1.12 -6.85 1.30
C PRO A 230 -0.31 -7.48 2.45
N GLU A 231 0.44 -8.54 2.15
CA GLU A 231 1.35 -9.20 3.07
C GLU A 231 2.57 -8.33 3.31
N VAL A 232 2.77 -7.89 4.55
CA VAL A 232 3.94 -7.11 4.93
C VAL A 232 5.17 -8.02 5.00
N MET A 233 6.28 -7.56 4.41
CA MET A 233 7.57 -8.24 4.52
C MET A 233 8.28 -7.88 5.84
N CYS A 234 8.06 -6.66 6.33
CA CYS A 234 8.42 -6.23 7.68
C CYS A 234 7.62 -4.99 8.11
N GLY A 235 7.58 -4.75 9.42
CA GLY A 235 6.62 -3.87 10.07
C GLY A 235 5.46 -4.67 10.68
N TYR A 236 4.51 -3.99 11.31
CA TYR A 236 3.36 -4.66 11.93
C TYR A 236 2.41 -5.21 10.87
N ASP A 237 2.09 -6.50 10.96
CA ASP A 237 1.17 -7.20 10.06
C ASP A 237 -0.28 -6.90 10.47
N GLY A 238 -0.79 -5.78 9.95
CA GLY A 238 -2.14 -5.29 10.21
C GLY A 238 -2.17 -3.77 10.28
N PHE A 239 -2.16 -3.09 9.12
CA PHE A 239 -2.37 -1.63 9.03
C PHE A 239 -3.55 -1.16 9.87
N GLU A 240 -4.68 -1.85 9.69
CA GLU A 240 -5.97 -1.61 10.35
C GLU A 240 -5.95 -1.94 11.85
N ARG A 241 -4.91 -2.61 12.35
CA ARG A 241 -4.78 -2.94 13.77
C ARG A 241 -3.83 -2.01 14.50
N PHE A 242 -2.94 -1.32 13.78
CA PHE A 242 -1.90 -0.55 14.42
C PHE A 242 -2.44 0.71 15.09
N ASP A 243 -3.25 1.48 14.37
CA ASP A 243 -3.96 2.62 14.95
C ASP A 243 -5.01 2.13 15.95
N GLU A 244 -5.73 1.03 15.69
CA GLU A 244 -6.64 0.45 16.68
C GLU A 244 -5.95 0.08 18.02
N ASP A 245 -4.79 -0.56 17.96
CA ASP A 245 -4.01 -0.96 19.14
C ASP A 245 -3.46 0.26 19.91
N VAL A 246 -3.37 1.43 19.27
CA VAL A 246 -2.87 2.66 19.87
C VAL A 246 -3.99 3.59 20.33
N VAL A 247 -5.04 3.80 19.54
CA VAL A 247 -6.09 4.81 19.78
C VAL A 247 -7.50 4.24 20.01
N SER A 248 -7.70 2.92 19.96
CA SER A 248 -9.04 2.34 20.13
C SER A 248 -9.06 0.87 20.62
N GLY A 249 -8.39 0.57 21.74
CA GLY A 249 -8.35 -0.77 22.34
C GLY A 249 -9.74 -1.43 22.58
N HIS A 250 -10.83 -0.66 22.61
CA HIS A 250 -12.22 -1.11 22.72
C HIS A 250 -12.97 -1.30 21.38
N ALA A 251 -12.49 -0.77 20.26
CA ALA A 251 -13.13 -0.90 18.94
C ALA A 251 -13.10 -2.34 18.38
N ARG A 252 -12.30 -3.23 19.00
CA ARG A 252 -12.18 -4.67 18.67
C ARG A 252 -13.51 -5.43 18.53
N LYS A 253 -14.62 -4.92 19.09
CA LYS A 253 -15.90 -5.63 19.11
C LYS A 253 -16.75 -5.49 17.83
N PHE A 254 -16.40 -4.62 16.87
CA PHE A 254 -17.33 -4.24 15.80
C PHE A 254 -17.04 -4.76 14.38
N PHE A 255 -15.95 -5.49 14.11
CA PHE A 255 -15.55 -5.79 12.73
C PHE A 255 -15.81 -7.24 12.27
N PRO A 256 -16.72 -7.47 11.29
CA PRO A 256 -16.64 -8.62 10.39
C PRO A 256 -15.71 -8.31 9.21
N SER A 257 -14.95 -9.33 8.82
CA SER A 257 -13.90 -9.39 7.79
C SER A 257 -14.26 -8.90 6.37
N LYS A 258 -15.48 -8.42 6.12
CA LYS A 258 -15.99 -8.05 4.79
C LYS A 258 -15.51 -6.68 4.29
N HIS A 259 -15.13 -5.78 5.20
CA HIS A 259 -14.60 -4.45 4.86
C HIS A 259 -13.10 -4.46 4.46
N ARG A 260 -12.37 -5.52 4.83
CA ARG A 260 -10.94 -5.75 4.56
C ARG A 260 -10.59 -5.89 3.07
N GLU A 261 -11.57 -6.28 2.26
CA GLU A 261 -11.43 -6.50 0.82
C GLU A 261 -11.76 -5.24 0.00
N LEU A 262 -12.62 -4.36 0.53
CA LEU A 262 -13.08 -3.15 -0.16
C LEU A 262 -12.06 -2.01 -0.14
N LEU A 263 -11.36 -1.78 0.98
CA LEU A 263 -10.38 -0.70 1.08
C LEU A 263 -9.18 -0.95 0.16
N ASN A 264 -8.58 -2.14 0.19
CA ASN A 264 -7.46 -2.52 -0.70
C ASN A 264 -7.82 -2.50 -2.20
N GLN A 265 -9.05 -2.91 -2.57
CA GLN A 265 -9.53 -2.84 -3.95
C GLN A 265 -9.78 -1.39 -4.40
N ARG A 266 -10.29 -0.54 -3.51
CA ARG A 266 -10.54 0.88 -3.77
C ARG A 266 -9.23 1.68 -3.90
N ILE A 267 -8.29 1.39 -3.03
CA ILE A 267 -6.89 1.83 -3.04
C ILE A 267 -6.24 1.61 -4.40
N TYR A 268 -6.39 0.41 -4.96
CA TYR A 268 -5.84 0.11 -6.28
C TYR A 268 -6.53 0.90 -7.40
N ARG A 269 -7.87 1.00 -7.35
CA ARG A 269 -8.65 1.75 -8.35
C ARG A 269 -8.19 3.22 -8.40
N LYS A 270 -7.99 3.85 -7.23
CA LYS A 270 -7.47 5.22 -7.12
C LYS A 270 -6.01 5.34 -7.61
N SER A 271 -5.15 4.34 -7.39
CA SER A 271 -3.75 4.39 -7.84
C SER A 271 -3.56 4.37 -9.37
N LYS A 272 -4.53 3.85 -10.13
CA LYS A 272 -4.52 3.86 -11.61
C LYS A 272 -4.86 5.21 -12.23
N GLU A 273 -5.47 6.11 -11.47
CA GLU A 273 -5.85 7.44 -11.96
C GLU A 273 -4.71 8.45 -11.75
N VAL A 274 -3.74 8.13 -10.89
CA VAL A 274 -2.63 9.01 -10.49
C VAL A 274 -1.31 8.67 -11.22
N PHE A 275 -1.19 7.48 -11.82
CA PHE A 275 0.01 6.99 -12.52
C PHE A 275 -0.34 6.24 -13.79
#